data_AF-A0A0A1U1P7-F1
#
_entry.id   AF-A0A0A1U1P7-F1
#
_cell.length_a   1.000
_cell.length_b   1.000
_cell.length_c   1.000
_cell.angle_alpha   90.00
_cell.angle_beta   90.00
_cell.angle_gamma   90.00
#
_symmetry.space_group_name_H-M   'P 1'
#
loop_
_entity.id
_entity.type
_entity.pdbx_description
1 polymer ?
#
loop_
_entity_poly.entity_id
_entity_poly.type
_entity_poly.pdbx_seq_one_letter_code
_entity_poly.pdbx_strand_id
1 'polypeptide(L)'
;MIGNDRTSLLKIQFTTQNDKEKFELNVKPSIPVSIKKGRAVEFTVAVYPLCTLEKTIDITCSVLNINKGKISEIKIPVKFASEMSTALDPDELKKVRKLREGSFGIVFKGTYRGNVVAIKEMKKMVVAI
;
A
#
# COMPACT_ATOMS: atom_id res chain seq x y z
N MET A 1 17.36 -0.97 10.43
CA MET A 1 18.53 -0.10 10.22
C MET A 1 19.33 -0.60 9.03
N ILE A 2 19.94 0.29 8.24
CA ILE A 2 20.86 -0.08 7.15
C ILE A 2 22.22 0.58 7.37
N GLY A 3 23.28 -0.24 7.39
CA GLY A 3 24.66 0.20 7.54
C GLY A 3 25.44 0.15 6.23
N ASN A 4 26.45 1.01 6.11
CA ASN A 4 27.44 0.95 5.03
C ASN A 4 28.81 0.54 5.58
N ASP A 5 29.20 -0.71 5.36
CA ASP A 5 30.53 -1.25 5.65
C ASP A 5 31.53 -1.02 4.49
N ARG A 6 31.04 -0.64 3.31
CA ARG A 6 31.83 -0.41 2.11
C ARG A 6 32.53 0.94 2.13
N THR A 7 33.64 1.04 1.42
CA THR A 7 34.39 2.30 1.25
C THR A 7 33.67 3.33 0.39
N SER A 8 32.86 2.87 -0.56
CA SER A 8 32.07 3.72 -1.44
C SER A 8 30.87 4.34 -0.74
N LEU A 9 30.53 5.57 -1.12
CA LEU A 9 29.28 6.21 -0.71
C LEU A 9 28.08 5.47 -1.33
N LEU A 10 27.16 5.02 -0.48
CA LEU A 10 25.92 4.36 -0.89
C LEU A 10 24.76 5.34 -0.79
N LYS A 11 23.91 5.39 -1.83
CA LYS A 11 22.65 6.13 -1.81
C LYS A 11 21.51 5.13 -1.78
N ILE A 12 20.69 5.21 -0.74
CA ILE A 12 19.56 4.30 -0.49
C ILE A 12 18.26 5.02 -0.77
N GLN A 13 17.35 4.36 -1.48
CA GLN A 13 16.01 4.84 -1.72
C GLN A 13 15.01 3.68 -1.57
N PHE A 14 13.88 3.96 -0.94
CA PHE A 14 12.78 3.03 -0.84
C PHE A 14 11.67 3.41 -1.81
N THR A 15 11.09 2.41 -2.46
CA THR A 15 9.91 2.54 -3.30
C THR A 15 8.81 1.66 -2.74
N THR A 16 7.63 2.25 -2.58
CA THR A 16 6.48 1.65 -1.90
C THR A 16 5.33 1.48 -2.89
N GLN A 17 4.56 0.40 -2.75
CA GLN A 17 3.35 0.17 -3.55
C GLN A 17 2.13 0.45 -2.67
N ASN A 18 1.36 1.48 -3.03
CA ASN A 18 0.17 1.91 -2.28
C ASN A 18 -1.10 1.50 -3.01
N ASP A 19 -2.14 1.22 -2.24
CA ASP A 19 -3.47 0.87 -2.75
C ASP A 19 -4.48 1.79 -2.06
N LYS A 20 -4.89 2.86 -2.75
CA LYS A 20 -5.68 3.96 -2.17
C LYS A 20 -7.04 3.53 -1.61
N GLU A 21 -7.52 2.34 -1.96
CA GLU A 21 -8.78 1.80 -1.45
C GLU A 21 -8.56 0.84 -0.27
N LYS A 22 -7.33 0.39 -0.05
CA LYS A 22 -7.01 -0.70 0.88
C LYS A 22 -5.99 -0.34 1.95
N PHE A 23 -4.87 0.27 1.59
CA PHE A 23 -3.82 0.63 2.54
C PHE A 23 -2.86 1.69 1.98
N GLU A 24 -2.24 2.43 2.89
CA GLU A 24 -1.12 3.31 2.61
C GLU A 24 0.13 2.80 3.31
N LEU A 25 1.26 2.82 2.61
CA LEU A 25 2.57 2.48 3.13
C LEU A 25 3.52 3.66 2.97
N ASN A 26 4.15 4.03 4.07
CA ASN A 26 5.08 5.15 4.15
C ASN A 26 6.41 4.69 4.75
N VAL A 27 7.51 5.15 4.14
CA VAL A 27 8.86 4.93 4.67
C VAL A 27 9.48 6.28 5.02
N LYS A 28 10.00 6.42 6.24
CA LYS A 28 10.77 7.59 6.67
C LYS A 28 12.23 7.20 6.86
N PRO A 29 13.19 8.03 6.39
CA PRO A 29 12.99 9.19 5.52
C PRO A 29 12.50 8.80 4.11
N SER A 30 11.65 9.64 3.52
CA SER A 30 11.06 9.43 2.19
C SER A 30 11.96 9.88 1.03
N ILE A 31 13.01 10.64 1.36
CA ILE A 31 14.01 11.10 0.40
C ILE A 31 15.18 10.11 0.33
N PRO A 32 15.90 10.04 -0.80
CA PRO A 32 17.10 9.22 -0.90
C PRO A 32 18.17 9.65 0.11
N VAL A 33 18.76 8.69 0.81
CA VAL A 33 19.76 8.95 1.87
C VAL A 33 21.13 8.43 1.47
N SER A 34 22.15 9.29 1.61
CA SER A 34 23.54 8.92 1.39
C SER A 34 24.20 8.46 2.69
N ILE A 35 24.71 7.22 2.73
CA ILE A 35 25.36 6.63 3.90
C ILE A 35 26.86 6.47 3.64
N LYS A 36 27.69 7.16 4.43
CA LYS A 36 29.17 7.04 4.40
C LYS A 36 29.65 5.74 5.04
N LYS A 37 30.88 5.33 4.74
CA LYS A 37 31.54 4.17 5.39
C LYS A 37 31.45 4.30 6.91
N GLY A 38 31.11 3.20 7.59
CA GLY A 38 31.04 3.13 9.04
C GLY A 38 29.86 3.88 9.66
N ARG A 39 28.87 4.28 8.85
CA ARG A 39 27.63 4.90 9.32
C ARG A 39 26.44 4.00 9.00
N ALA A 40 25.37 4.19 9.76
CA ALA A 40 24.08 3.55 9.55
C ALA A 40 22.97 4.59 9.67
N VAL A 41 21.86 4.30 9.00
CA VAL A 41 20.64 5.10 9.07
C VAL A 41 19.47 4.17 9.40
N GLU A 42 18.59 4.66 10.27
CA GLU A 42 17.34 4.00 10.58
C GLU A 42 16.27 4.41 9.57
N PHE A 43 15.49 3.42 9.13
CA PHE A 43 14.31 3.64 8.31
C PHE A 43 13.11 3.09 9.06
N THR A 44 12.04 3.87 9.09
CA THR A 44 10.78 3.52 9.73
C THR A 44 9.74 3.27 8.67
N VAL A 45 9.15 2.07 8.67
CA VAL A 45 8.03 1.72 7.80
C VAL A 45 6.75 1.84 8.61
N ALA A 46 5.78 2.57 8.09
CA ALA A 46 4.45 2.71 8.66
C ALA A 46 3.40 2.24 7.64
N VAL A 47 2.49 1.38 8.07
CA VAL A 47 1.39 0.86 7.25
C VAL A 47 0.07 1.31 7.87
N TYR A 48 -0.80 1.88 7.04
CA TYR A 48 -2.11 2.39 7.41
C TYR A 48 -3.17 1.64 6.61
N PRO A 49 -3.80 0.61 7.18
CA PRO A 49 -4.92 -0.06 6.53
C PRO A 49 -6.15 0.87 6.47
N LEU A 50 -6.82 0.88 5.32
CA LEU A 50 -8.04 1.65 5.05
C LEU A 50 -9.30 0.77 5.07
N CYS A 51 -9.14 -0.56 5.08
CA CYS A 51 -10.22 -1.53 5.23
C CYS A 51 -9.78 -2.77 6.02
N THR A 52 -10.70 -3.70 6.23
CA THR A 52 -10.43 -5.00 6.87
C THR A 52 -9.74 -5.93 5.87
N LEU A 53 -8.43 -6.17 6.03
CA LEU A 53 -7.63 -6.94 5.08
C LEU A 53 -6.42 -7.65 5.72
N GLU A 54 -5.94 -8.70 5.06
CA GLU A 54 -4.63 -9.32 5.28
C GLU A 54 -3.88 -9.34 3.95
N LYS A 55 -2.64 -8.80 3.92
CA LYS A 55 -1.87 -8.71 2.68
C LYS A 55 -0.37 -8.85 2.94
N THR A 56 0.34 -9.35 1.94
CA THR A 56 1.80 -9.34 1.88
C THR A 56 2.22 -8.51 0.67
N ILE A 57 3.11 -7.55 0.86
CA ILE A 57 3.61 -6.66 -0.19
C ILE A 57 5.13 -6.54 -0.11
N ASP A 58 5.77 -6.33 -1.26
CA ASP A 58 7.20 -6.09 -1.32
C ASP A 58 7.49 -4.59 -1.33
N ILE A 59 8.33 -4.15 -0.38
CA ILE A 59 9.01 -2.85 -0.44
C ILE A 59 10.32 -3.03 -1.19
N THR A 60 10.58 -2.20 -2.19
CA THR A 60 11.85 -2.24 -2.93
C THR A 60 12.83 -1.23 -2.34
N CYS A 61 14.00 -1.72 -1.91
CA CYS A 61 15.13 -0.92 -1.49
C CYS A 61 16.18 -0.89 -2.62
N SER A 62 16.34 0.28 -3.24
CA SER A 62 17.34 0.52 -4.29
C SER A 62 18.59 1.11 -3.65
N VAL A 63 19.73 0.47 -3.89
CA VAL A 63 21.05 0.89 -3.41
C VAL A 63 21.90 1.26 -4.62
N LEU A 64 22.24 2.55 -4.73
CA LEU A 64 23.16 3.06 -5.73
C LEU A 64 24.56 3.20 -5.11
N ASN A 65 25.52 2.50 -5.70
CA ASN A 65 26.93 2.75 -5.43
C ASN A 65 27.42 3.89 -6.33
N ILE A 66 27.59 5.08 -5.75
CA ILE A 66 27.89 6.30 -6.52
C ILE A 66 29.22 6.15 -7.26
N ASN A 67 30.22 5.52 -6.64
CA ASN A 67 31.56 5.40 -7.21
C ASN A 67 31.62 4.39 -8.38
N LYS A 68 30.70 3.41 -8.41
CA LYS A 68 30.67 2.36 -9.44
C LYS A 68 29.53 2.54 -10.45
N GLY A 69 28.64 3.53 -10.24
CA GLY A 69 27.42 3.70 -11.02
C GLY A 69 26.46 2.51 -10.99
N LYS A 70 26.67 1.54 -10.09
CA LYS A 70 25.92 0.28 -10.06
C LYS A 70 24.73 0.40 -9.12
N ILE A 71 23.54 0.08 -9.63
CA ILE A 71 22.30 -0.04 -8.86
C ILE A 71 22.08 -1.51 -8.52
N SER A 72 21.70 -1.77 -7.27
CA SER A 72 21.22 -3.07 -6.80
C SER A 72 19.90 -2.89 -6.09
N GLU A 73 18.94 -3.77 -6.35
CA GLU A 73 17.61 -3.73 -5.75
C GLU A 73 17.42 -4.91 -4.82
N ILE A 74 16.79 -4.65 -3.68
CA ILE A 74 16.46 -5.65 -2.66
C ILE A 74 14.96 -5.54 -2.40
N LYS A 75 14.25 -6.66 -2.52
CA LYS A 75 12.83 -6.74 -2.16
C LYS A 75 12.69 -7.19 -0.71
N ILE A 76 11.90 -6.46 0.06
CA ILE A 76 11.64 -6.73 1.47
C ILE A 76 10.15 -7.04 1.60
N PRO A 77 9.76 -8.31 1.80
CA PRO A 77 8.37 -8.67 1.98
C PRO A 77 7.87 -8.19 3.35
N VAL A 78 6.74 -7.49 3.36
CA VAL A 78 6.04 -7.02 4.55
C VAL A 78 4.66 -7.64 4.56
N LYS A 79 4.43 -8.53 5.53
CA LYS A 79 3.12 -9.09 5.82
C LYS A 79 2.44 -8.28 6.92
N PHE A 80 1.19 -7.89 6.71
CA PHE A 80 0.39 -7.18 7.68
C PHE A 80 -1.09 -7.57 7.57
N ALA A 81 -1.82 -7.37 8.67
CA ALA A 81 -3.26 -7.54 8.75
C ALA A 81 -3.84 -6.39 9.57
N SER A 82 -5.04 -5.95 9.22
CA SER A 82 -5.78 -4.97 10.02
C SER A 82 -6.70 -5.64 11.04
N GLU A 83 -7.06 -4.90 12.07
CA GLU A 83 -8.15 -5.30 12.95
C GLU A 83 -9.48 -5.28 12.19
N MET A 84 -10.41 -6.12 12.62
CA MET A 84 -11.73 -6.17 12.01
C MET A 84 -12.47 -4.85 12.24
N SER A 85 -12.96 -4.25 11.16
CA SER A 85 -13.70 -2.99 11.21
C SER A 85 -14.94 -3.04 10.31
N THR A 86 -15.73 -1.97 10.32
CA THR A 86 -16.86 -1.79 9.40
C THR A 86 -16.42 -1.38 7.99
N ALA A 87 -15.15 -1.00 7.80
CA ALA A 87 -14.59 -0.75 6.48
C ALA A 87 -14.29 -2.09 5.80
N LEU A 88 -15.09 -2.43 4.78
CA LEU A 88 -15.02 -3.71 4.07
C LEU A 88 -13.95 -3.65 2.97
N ASP A 89 -13.24 -4.76 2.74
CA ASP A 89 -12.41 -4.88 1.54
C ASP A 89 -13.32 -4.92 0.30
N PRO A 90 -13.16 -3.97 -0.65
CA PRO A 90 -13.96 -3.95 -1.88
C PRO A 90 -13.91 -5.26 -2.69
N ASP A 91 -12.80 -6.01 -2.64
CA ASP A 91 -12.65 -7.26 -3.40
C ASP A 91 -13.49 -8.41 -2.82
N GLU A 92 -13.88 -8.33 -1.54
CA GLU A 92 -14.78 -9.30 -0.92
C GLU A 92 -16.24 -9.11 -1.35
N LEU A 93 -16.58 -7.93 -1.90
CA LEU A 93 -17.92 -7.58 -2.34
C LEU A 93 -18.14 -7.96 -3.81
N LYS A 94 -18.73 -9.14 -4.04
CA LYS A 94 -18.98 -9.63 -5.40
C LYS A 94 -20.40 -9.27 -5.87
N LYS A 95 -20.51 -8.40 -6.87
CA LYS A 95 -21.79 -8.05 -7.51
C LYS A 95 -22.24 -9.20 -8.41
N VAL A 96 -23.45 -9.73 -8.19
CA VAL A 96 -24.00 -10.87 -8.96
C VAL A 96 -25.04 -10.38 -9.98
N ARG A 97 -26.04 -9.61 -9.52
CA ARG A 97 -27.12 -9.12 -10.39
C ARG A 97 -27.60 -7.75 -9.96
N LYS A 98 -27.78 -6.82 -10.91
CA LYS A 98 -28.45 -5.53 -10.65
C LYS A 98 -29.90 -5.78 -10.24
N LEU A 99 -30.32 -5.21 -9.12
CA LEU A 99 -31.70 -5.29 -8.62
C LEU A 99 -32.51 -4.07 -9.02
N ARG A 100 -31.96 -2.88 -8.76
CA ARG A 100 -32.63 -1.61 -9.04
C ARG A 100 -31.61 -0.49 -9.23
N GLU A 101 -31.97 0.50 -10.02
CA GLU A 101 -31.27 1.78 -10.09
C GLU A 101 -32.22 2.90 -9.68
N GLY A 102 -31.71 3.86 -8.93
CA GLY A 102 -32.43 5.08 -8.58
C GLY A 102 -31.54 6.32 -8.76
N SER A 103 -32.06 7.47 -8.36
CA SER A 103 -31.34 8.74 -8.40
C SER A 103 -30.04 8.71 -7.59
N PHE A 104 -30.05 8.06 -6.42
CA PHE A 104 -28.91 8.02 -5.50
C PHE A 104 -27.83 6.98 -5.85
N GLY A 105 -28.12 6.00 -6.71
CA GLY A 105 -27.23 4.87 -6.89
C GLY A 105 -27.85 3.62 -7.49
N ILE A 106 -27.06 2.56 -7.55
CA ILE A 106 -27.44 1.25 -8.08
C ILE A 106 -27.36 0.22 -6.94
N VAL A 107 -28.40 -0.61 -6.82
CA VAL A 107 -28.44 -1.72 -5.86
C VAL A 107 -28.23 -3.02 -6.63
N PHE A 108 -27.26 -3.80 -6.18
CA PHE A 108 -26.95 -5.14 -6.68
C PHE A 108 -27.29 -6.18 -5.61
N LYS A 109 -27.76 -7.36 -6.02
CA LYS A 109 -27.62 -8.58 -5.25
C LYS A 109 -26.18 -9.03 -5.40
N GLY A 110 -25.54 -9.37 -4.30
CA GLY A 110 -24.15 -9.81 -4.28
C GLY A 110 -23.87 -10.84 -3.20
N THR A 111 -22.60 -11.15 -3.05
CA THR A 111 -22.10 -12.00 -1.96
C THR A 111 -20.98 -11.31 -1.21
N TYR A 112 -20.97 -11.45 0.11
CA TYR A 112 -19.89 -11.01 0.99
C TYR A 112 -19.58 -12.13 1.98
N ARG A 113 -18.35 -12.67 1.93
CA ARG A 113 -17.91 -13.80 2.77
C ARG A 113 -18.91 -14.97 2.81
N GLY A 114 -19.44 -15.36 1.65
CA GLY A 114 -20.42 -16.44 1.51
C GLY A 114 -21.87 -16.05 1.78
N ASN A 115 -22.13 -14.89 2.39
CA ASN A 115 -23.48 -14.42 2.67
C ASN A 115 -24.07 -13.66 1.47
N VAL A 116 -25.35 -13.89 1.19
CA VAL A 116 -26.09 -13.13 0.18
C VAL A 116 -26.44 -11.76 0.77
N VAL A 117 -26.02 -10.69 0.07
CA VAL A 117 -26.18 -9.30 0.53
C VAL A 117 -26.74 -8.40 -0.56
N ALA A 118 -27.25 -7.24 -0.17
CA ALA A 118 -27.52 -6.14 -1.08
C ALA A 118 -26.34 -5.16 -1.06
N ILE A 119 -25.72 -4.91 -2.21
CA ILE A 119 -24.60 -3.97 -2.39
C ILE A 119 -25.16 -2.70 -3.03
N LYS A 120 -25.11 -1.58 -2.32
CA LYS A 120 -25.57 -0.28 -2.83
C LYS A 120 -24.38 0.58 -3.21
N GLU A 121 -24.23 0.83 -4.50
CA GLU A 121 -23.20 1.70 -5.07
C GLU A 121 -23.77 3.11 -5.25
N MET A 122 -23.15 4.08 -4.60
CA MET A 122 -23.59 5.48 -4.61
C MET A 122 -23.02 6.21 -5.81
N LYS A 123 -23.84 7.02 -6.52
CA LYS A 123 -23.34 7.91 -7.56
C LYS A 123 -22.58 9.07 -6.91
N LYS A 124 -21.39 9.42 -7.42
CA LYS A 124 -20.68 10.63 -6.96
C LYS A 124 -21.58 11.84 -7.24
N MET A 125 -21.91 12.61 -6.21
CA MET A 125 -22.49 13.93 -6.42
C MET A 125 -21.34 14.85 -6.87
N VAL A 126 -21.36 15.26 -8.14
CA VAL A 126 -20.55 16.39 -8.57
C VAL A 126 -21.20 17.62 -7.93
N VAL A 127 -20.61 18.10 -6.83
CA VAL A 127 -20.89 19.44 -6.36
C VAL A 127 -20.22 20.36 -7.38
N ALA A 128 -21.02 21.00 -8.24
CA ALA A 128 -20.54 22.13 -9.01
C ALA A 128 -20.19 23.22 -7.97
N ILE A 129 -18.90 23.54 -7.86
CA ILE A 129 -18.40 24.66 -7.08
C ILE A 129 -18.46 25.90 -7.96
#